data_AF-A0A399HQX4-F1
#
_entry.id   AF-A0A399HQX4-F1
#
_cell.length_a   1.000
_cell.length_b   1.000
_cell.length_c   1.000
_cell.angle_alpha   90.00
_cell.angle_beta   90.00
_cell.angle_gamma   90.00
#
_symmetry.space_group_name_H-M   'P 1'
#
loop_
_entity.id
_entity.type
_entity.pdbx_description
1 polymer ?
#
loop_
_entity_poly.entity_id
_entity_poly.type
_entity_poly.pdbx_seq_one_letter_code
_entity_poly.pdbx_strand_id
1 'polypeptide(L)'
;MSVMNPPIPSDLDFTQHDFPKLSFGGINFQAGVNLNVNGETSYEGPSAASFAYYGPTPALTSVARSIIIDNHVFNLPNHPGENSTYKLEFRGPQLRCDVSTYNSSIPLEYDEEYHTLSGAVFVSAWNKDSLTLSIKHHNISSFSTVLSDHNTKSYQADVETTELVCGPKSVLYNVHVSFPRGVQKIEYGISDENALLKKWKEAADVNLWSNSSWATMSLTLPAQQQAARDFNQKMIDALPAFNQWALLDALGSLLDGEYHEVSANHGSCIRRTNPENGIVTEDCADWGLTRSCPTNLPPNSPEAPLRGTVFEPARFTPDSPQVCYDPRKELNLTEAILNDVLTNITLSAISLGTWWDEIEVNYTRYQSTYSFANPINLILPYSVCLAVATAFAATAIWSLSRNGIPAADGGFLQIMTATRGNTEMERLVLRENLTTVENMSEELKALRVRYGELVGEDVVGANGRTVGFGTIEETISLRKRK
;
A
#
# COMPACT_ATOMS: atom_id res chain seq x y z
N MET A 1 -4.24 -2.45 7.20
CA MET A 1 -3.87 -2.27 5.78
C MET A 1 -4.33 -0.91 5.31
N SER A 2 -3.75 -0.37 4.23
CA SER A 2 -4.30 0.87 3.70
C SER A 2 -5.62 0.60 2.98
N VAL A 3 -6.58 1.49 3.17
CA VAL A 3 -7.92 1.40 2.60
C VAL A 3 -8.35 2.76 2.06
N MET A 4 -9.51 2.80 1.41
CA MET A 4 -10.14 4.03 0.96
C MET A 4 -11.43 4.23 1.73
N ASN A 5 -11.66 5.42 2.30
CA ASN A 5 -12.89 5.75 3.03
C ASN A 5 -13.29 4.69 4.10
N PRO A 6 -12.42 4.36 5.07
CA PRO A 6 -12.84 3.48 6.15
C PRO A 6 -13.98 4.11 6.95
N PRO A 7 -14.74 3.30 7.73
CA PRO A 7 -15.62 3.82 8.76
C PRO A 7 -14.82 4.78 9.65
N ILE A 8 -15.24 6.04 9.70
CA ILE A 8 -14.54 7.05 10.50
C ILE A 8 -14.90 6.82 11.98
N PRO A 9 -13.92 6.70 12.88
CA PRO A 9 -14.19 6.55 14.31
C PRO A 9 -15.00 7.73 14.85
N SER A 10 -16.02 7.45 15.67
CA SER A 10 -16.91 8.48 16.24
C SER A 10 -16.21 9.43 17.21
N ASP A 11 -15.02 9.05 17.70
CA ASP A 11 -14.17 9.81 18.61
C ASP A 11 -13.09 10.63 17.89
N LEU A 12 -13.08 10.64 16.55
CA LEU A 12 -12.09 11.41 15.78
C LEU A 12 -12.28 12.92 15.99
N ASP A 13 -11.27 13.57 16.58
CA ASP A 13 -11.28 15.01 16.88
C ASP A 13 -10.75 15.85 15.71
N PHE A 14 -11.65 16.25 14.79
CA PHE A 14 -11.33 17.05 13.60
C PHE A 14 -10.63 18.40 13.87
N THR A 15 -10.45 18.82 15.12
CA THR A 15 -9.71 20.05 15.44
C THR A 15 -8.18 19.90 15.30
N GLN A 16 -7.65 18.68 15.27
CA GLN A 16 -6.22 18.45 15.00
C GLN A 16 -5.90 18.69 13.50
N HIS A 17 -4.76 19.30 13.20
CA HIS A 17 -4.47 19.78 11.84
C HIS A 17 -4.12 18.68 10.82
N ASP A 18 -3.82 17.47 11.26
CA ASP A 18 -3.28 16.40 10.41
C ASP A 18 -4.21 15.19 10.32
N PHE A 19 -5.36 15.37 9.66
CA PHE A 19 -6.17 14.24 9.23
C PHE A 19 -5.76 13.78 7.83
N PRO A 20 -5.58 12.47 7.63
CA PRO A 20 -5.29 11.94 6.30
C PRO A 20 -6.46 12.23 5.37
N LYS A 21 -6.18 12.82 4.21
CA LYS A 21 -7.19 13.21 3.23
C LYS A 21 -6.60 13.15 1.84
N LEU A 22 -7.40 12.71 0.88
CA LEU A 22 -7.03 12.76 -0.53
C LEU A 22 -7.29 14.13 -1.15
N SER A 23 -8.09 14.95 -0.48
CA SER A 23 -8.45 16.31 -0.84
C SER A 23 -7.65 17.36 -0.07
N PHE A 24 -7.22 18.42 -0.74
CA PHE A 24 -6.82 19.67 -0.09
C PHE A 24 -8.07 20.34 0.50
N GLY A 25 -8.03 20.61 1.80
CA GLY A 25 -9.14 21.27 2.51
C GLY A 25 -8.64 21.92 3.78
N GLY A 26 -9.15 23.11 4.08
CA GLY A 26 -8.80 23.88 5.26
C GLY A 26 -9.98 23.97 6.22
N ILE A 27 -9.70 23.90 7.52
CA ILE A 27 -10.65 24.31 8.55
C ILE A 27 -10.36 25.78 8.84
N ASN A 28 -11.29 26.65 8.49
CA ASN A 28 -11.23 28.06 8.85
C ASN A 28 -12.13 28.30 10.05
N PHE A 29 -11.53 28.77 11.14
CA PHE A 29 -12.26 29.27 12.30
C PHE A 29 -12.45 30.78 12.15
N GLN A 30 -13.70 31.23 12.06
CA GLN A 30 -14.01 32.65 12.15
C GLN A 30 -14.14 33.03 13.62
N ALA A 31 -13.27 33.93 14.07
CA ALA A 31 -13.36 34.53 15.40
C ALA A 31 -14.65 35.36 15.52
N GLY A 32 -15.39 35.15 16.61
CA GLY A 32 -16.61 35.90 16.91
C GLY A 32 -16.33 37.36 17.26
N VAL A 33 -17.35 38.19 17.01
CA VAL A 33 -17.40 39.65 17.13
C VAL A 33 -16.98 40.14 18.52
N ASN A 34 -16.15 41.19 18.58
CA ASN A 34 -15.87 41.93 19.81
C ASN A 34 -17.16 42.57 20.34
N LEU A 35 -17.80 41.95 21.33
CA LEU A 35 -18.84 42.61 22.11
C LEU A 35 -18.17 43.42 23.23
N ASN A 36 -18.08 44.73 23.02
CA ASN A 36 -17.62 45.65 24.05
C ASN A 36 -18.73 45.85 25.11
N VAL A 37 -18.81 44.92 26.05
CA VAL A 37 -19.60 45.10 27.26
C VAL A 37 -18.64 45.59 28.35
N ASN A 38 -18.61 46.92 28.55
CA ASN A 38 -17.95 47.63 29.64
C ASN A 38 -16.42 47.87 29.57
N GLY A 39 -15.78 47.82 28.40
CA GLY A 39 -14.39 48.27 28.25
C GLY A 39 -13.31 47.25 28.61
N GLU A 40 -13.68 46.01 28.94
CA GLU A 40 -12.77 44.87 28.98
C GLU A 40 -13.01 44.00 27.75
N THR A 41 -11.99 43.85 26.89
CA THR A 41 -12.05 42.94 25.74
C THR A 41 -12.00 41.49 26.25
N SER A 42 -13.16 40.85 26.35
CA SER A 42 -13.30 39.40 26.52
C SER A 42 -13.21 38.73 25.16
N TYR A 43 -12.23 37.83 24.98
CA TYR A 43 -12.11 37.01 23.77
C TYR A 43 -13.16 35.89 23.85
N GLU A 44 -14.31 36.07 23.19
CA GLU A 44 -15.20 34.93 22.91
C GLU A 44 -14.54 34.07 21.82
N GLY A 45 -14.59 32.74 22.00
CA GLY A 45 -14.01 31.79 21.05
C GLY A 45 -14.61 31.90 19.63
N PRO A 46 -14.12 31.11 18.67
CA PRO A 46 -14.61 31.16 17.29
C PRO A 46 -16.14 30.94 17.24
N SER A 47 -16.86 31.84 16.57
CA SER A 47 -18.33 31.79 16.45
C SER A 47 -18.82 30.96 15.26
N ALA A 48 -17.88 30.60 14.36
CA ALA A 48 -18.14 29.67 13.27
C ALA A 48 -16.89 28.85 12.93
N ALA A 49 -17.10 27.57 12.65
CA ALA A 49 -16.12 26.71 11.99
C ALA A 49 -16.60 26.43 10.56
N SER A 50 -15.70 26.51 9.60
CA SER A 50 -15.97 26.15 8.23
C SER A 50 -14.94 25.20 7.68
N PHE A 51 -15.38 24.21 6.89
CA PHE A 51 -14.51 23.34 6.13
C PHE A 51 -14.75 23.55 4.64
N ALA A 52 -13.67 23.71 3.88
CA ALA A 52 -13.74 23.88 2.44
C ALA A 52 -12.99 22.76 1.71
N TYR A 53 -13.59 22.21 0.66
CA TYR A 53 -12.88 21.41 -0.32
C TYR A 53 -12.28 22.32 -1.40
N TYR A 54 -10.97 22.22 -1.63
CA TYR A 54 -10.24 23.05 -2.61
C TYR A 54 -9.79 22.27 -3.85
N GLY A 55 -9.62 20.95 -3.76
CA GLY A 55 -9.13 20.14 -4.87
C GLY A 55 -8.44 18.85 -4.41
N PRO A 56 -7.88 18.06 -5.34
CA PRO A 56 -7.06 16.91 -5.01
C PRO A 56 -5.71 17.32 -4.43
N THR A 57 -5.13 16.45 -3.61
CA THR A 57 -3.73 16.63 -3.14
C THR A 57 -2.74 16.46 -4.31
N PRO A 58 -1.57 17.14 -4.28
CA PRO A 58 -0.56 16.98 -5.33
C PRO A 58 -0.08 15.53 -5.52
N ALA A 59 -0.04 14.75 -4.43
CA ALA A 59 0.30 13.33 -4.48
C ALA A 59 -0.72 12.54 -5.30
N LEU A 60 -2.02 12.78 -5.09
CA LEU A 60 -3.08 12.14 -5.87
C LEU A 60 -3.04 12.57 -7.34
N THR A 61 -2.81 13.84 -7.64
CA THR A 61 -2.67 14.32 -9.03
C THR A 61 -1.46 13.67 -9.73
N SER A 62 -0.35 13.48 -9.01
CA SER A 62 0.84 12.79 -9.54
C SER A 62 0.53 11.32 -9.86
N VAL A 63 -0.17 10.63 -8.94
CA VAL A 63 -0.65 9.25 -9.16
C VAL A 63 -1.56 9.21 -10.39
N ALA A 64 -2.57 10.09 -10.46
CA ALA A 64 -3.50 10.15 -11.58
C ALA A 64 -2.78 10.34 -12.92
N ARG A 65 -1.79 11.24 -12.97
CA ARG A 65 -0.97 11.47 -14.16
C ARG A 65 -0.19 10.22 -14.59
N SER A 66 0.43 9.51 -13.64
CA SER A 66 1.16 8.27 -13.96
C SER A 66 0.22 7.20 -14.52
N ILE A 67 -0.98 7.05 -13.95
CA ILE A 67 -1.97 6.07 -14.42
C ILE A 67 -2.50 6.42 -15.81
N ILE A 68 -2.74 7.69 -16.12
CA ILE A 68 -3.17 8.10 -17.45
C ILE A 68 -2.11 7.78 -18.52
N ILE A 69 -0.83 7.74 -18.15
CA ILE A 69 0.27 7.40 -19.08
C ILE A 69 0.44 5.88 -19.18
N ASP A 70 0.57 5.19 -18.04
CA ASP A 70 1.00 3.77 -18.00
C ASP A 70 -0.16 2.77 -17.89
N ASN A 71 -1.35 3.22 -17.48
CA ASN A 71 -2.52 2.40 -17.13
C ASN A 71 -2.22 1.24 -16.18
N HIS A 72 -1.32 1.43 -15.21
CA HIS A 72 -0.88 0.38 -14.28
C HIS A 72 -1.12 0.75 -12.82
N VAL A 73 -1.91 -0.06 -12.10
CA VAL A 73 -2.22 0.17 -10.68
C VAL A 73 -0.96 0.04 -9.82
N PHE A 74 -0.71 1.01 -8.95
CA PHE A 74 0.44 0.95 -8.04
C PHE A 74 0.35 -0.21 -7.03
N ASN A 75 1.52 -0.66 -6.58
CA ASN A 75 1.61 -1.65 -5.51
C ASN A 75 1.05 -1.07 -4.21
N LEU A 76 0.13 -1.81 -3.59
CA LEU A 76 -0.51 -1.42 -2.35
C LEU A 76 0.48 -1.58 -1.17
N PRO A 77 0.52 -0.62 -0.23
CA PRO A 77 1.43 -0.67 0.91
C PRO A 77 1.07 -1.83 1.84
N ASN A 78 2.08 -2.30 2.58
CA ASN A 78 1.98 -3.41 3.53
C ASN A 78 1.58 -4.75 2.88
N HIS A 79 2.51 -5.29 2.10
CA HIS A 79 2.41 -6.65 1.55
C HIS A 79 2.41 -7.68 2.68
N PRO A 80 1.34 -8.50 2.84
CA PRO A 80 1.23 -9.48 3.93
C PRO A 80 2.15 -10.71 3.75
N GLY A 81 3.01 -10.70 2.74
CA GLY A 81 3.85 -11.82 2.33
C GLY A 81 3.31 -12.55 1.10
N GLU A 82 4.09 -13.51 0.59
CA GLU A 82 3.70 -14.30 -0.58
C GLU A 82 2.49 -15.18 -0.29
N ASN A 83 1.66 -15.38 -1.31
CA ASN A 83 0.46 -16.23 -1.26
C ASN A 83 -0.53 -15.80 -0.17
N SER A 84 -0.67 -14.49 -0.03
CA SER A 84 -1.65 -13.84 0.82
C SER A 84 -2.79 -13.28 -0.03
N THR A 85 -3.98 -13.23 0.56
CA THR A 85 -5.19 -12.68 -0.05
C THR A 85 -5.98 -11.91 0.99
N TYR A 86 -6.51 -10.75 0.61
CA TYR A 86 -7.42 -9.97 1.43
C TYR A 86 -8.49 -9.30 0.56
N LYS A 87 -9.57 -8.86 1.20
CA LYS A 87 -10.70 -8.19 0.56
C LYS A 87 -10.84 -6.77 1.10
N LEU A 88 -11.09 -5.83 0.20
CA LEU A 88 -11.42 -4.44 0.53
C LEU A 88 -12.82 -4.15 0.03
N GLU A 89 -13.58 -3.40 0.82
CA GLU A 89 -14.88 -2.89 0.41
C GLU A 89 -14.92 -1.39 0.70
N PHE A 90 -15.16 -0.58 -0.33
CA PHE A 90 -15.22 0.87 -0.17
C PHE A 90 -16.02 1.53 -1.29
N ARG A 91 -16.51 2.75 -1.04
CA ARG A 91 -17.16 3.57 -2.08
C ARG A 91 -16.15 4.43 -2.83
N GLY A 92 -16.29 4.47 -4.15
CA GLY A 92 -15.50 5.29 -5.05
C GLY A 92 -16.34 5.86 -6.19
N PRO A 93 -15.80 6.82 -6.96
CA PRO A 93 -16.52 7.44 -8.05
C PRO A 93 -16.48 6.56 -9.32
N GLN A 94 -17.49 6.73 -10.15
CA GLN A 94 -17.60 6.28 -11.53
C GLN A 94 -18.22 7.42 -12.36
N LEU A 95 -18.05 7.37 -13.67
CA LEU A 95 -18.66 8.29 -14.62
C LEU A 95 -19.77 7.57 -15.38
N ARG A 96 -20.90 8.27 -15.56
CA ARG A 96 -21.98 7.84 -16.45
C ARG A 96 -22.10 8.87 -17.56
N CYS A 97 -21.96 8.44 -18.80
CA CYS A 97 -21.86 9.36 -19.92
C CYS A 97 -23.03 9.22 -20.89
N ASP A 98 -23.55 10.37 -21.31
CA ASP A 98 -24.55 10.46 -22.37
C ASP A 98 -23.89 11.03 -23.63
N VAL A 99 -24.16 10.42 -24.78
CA VAL A 99 -23.66 10.86 -26.09
C VAL A 99 -24.80 11.55 -26.82
N SER A 100 -24.53 12.73 -27.34
CA SER A 100 -25.44 13.45 -28.22
C SER A 100 -24.73 13.98 -29.45
N THR A 101 -25.44 14.06 -30.56
CA THR A 101 -24.92 14.62 -31.82
C THR A 101 -25.89 15.68 -32.32
N TYR A 102 -25.37 16.86 -32.64
CA TYR A 102 -26.18 17.99 -33.10
C TYR A 102 -25.39 18.92 -34.02
N ASN A 103 -26.09 19.65 -34.88
CA ASN A 103 -25.47 20.67 -35.72
C ASN A 103 -25.34 21.98 -34.95
N SER A 104 -24.18 22.63 -35.05
CA SER A 104 -23.89 23.90 -34.40
C SER A 104 -22.92 24.73 -35.24
N SER A 105 -22.75 26.00 -34.90
CA SER A 105 -21.64 26.80 -35.41
C SER A 105 -20.58 27.03 -34.31
N ILE A 106 -19.31 26.98 -34.69
CA ILE A 106 -18.19 27.37 -33.82
C ILE A 106 -17.55 28.66 -34.34
N PRO A 107 -17.15 29.58 -33.44
CA PRO A 107 -16.41 30.77 -33.85
C PRO A 107 -15.00 30.37 -34.32
N LEU A 108 -14.50 31.09 -35.32
CA LEU A 108 -13.15 30.93 -35.84
C LEU A 108 -12.36 32.24 -35.63
N GLU A 109 -11.10 32.10 -35.25
CA GLU A 109 -10.15 33.19 -35.14
C GLU A 109 -9.42 33.36 -36.48
N TYR A 110 -9.32 34.61 -36.96
CA TYR A 110 -8.63 34.95 -38.20
C TYR A 110 -7.29 35.60 -37.91
N ASP A 111 -6.24 35.00 -38.43
CA ASP A 111 -4.89 35.54 -38.39
C ASP A 111 -4.63 36.34 -39.68
N GLU A 112 -4.46 37.66 -39.55
CA GLU A 112 -4.19 38.55 -40.68
C GLU A 112 -2.80 38.36 -41.28
N GLU A 113 -1.80 37.96 -40.47
CA GLU A 113 -0.40 37.81 -40.91
C GLU A 113 -0.24 36.59 -41.81
N TYR A 114 -0.92 35.49 -41.46
CA TYR A 114 -0.82 34.21 -42.17
C TYR A 114 -2.03 33.91 -43.07
N HIS A 115 -3.07 34.76 -43.03
CA HIS A 115 -4.34 34.55 -43.72
C HIS A 115 -4.96 33.17 -43.43
N THR A 116 -4.91 32.74 -42.16
CA THR A 116 -5.44 31.46 -41.69
C THR A 116 -6.68 31.65 -40.82
N LEU A 117 -7.56 30.63 -40.80
CA LEU A 117 -8.58 30.50 -39.77
C LEU A 117 -8.21 29.38 -38.81
N SER A 118 -8.39 29.62 -37.53
CA SER A 118 -8.21 28.64 -36.46
C SER A 118 -9.51 28.45 -35.69
N GLY A 119 -9.83 27.22 -35.33
CA GLY A 119 -10.99 26.91 -34.49
C GLY A 119 -10.78 25.67 -33.64
N ALA A 120 -11.34 25.68 -32.43
CA ALA A 120 -11.28 24.54 -31.53
C ALA A 120 -12.15 23.40 -32.07
N VAL A 121 -11.52 22.36 -32.61
CA VAL A 121 -12.21 21.18 -33.18
C VAL A 121 -12.37 20.03 -32.19
N PHE A 122 -11.63 20.09 -31.09
CA PHE A 122 -11.79 19.22 -29.94
C PHE A 122 -11.74 20.08 -28.68
N VAL A 123 -12.73 19.94 -27.82
CA VAL A 123 -12.81 20.67 -26.55
C VAL A 123 -13.19 19.67 -25.47
N SER A 124 -12.33 19.50 -24.49
CA SER A 124 -12.60 18.74 -23.27
C SER A 124 -12.57 19.71 -22.10
N ALA A 125 -13.69 19.81 -21.40
CA ALA A 125 -13.90 20.77 -20.32
C ALA A 125 -14.34 20.05 -19.04
N TRP A 126 -13.58 20.22 -17.97
CA TRP A 126 -13.95 19.73 -16.64
C TRP A 126 -14.62 20.82 -15.81
N ASN A 127 -15.92 20.68 -15.56
CA ASN A 127 -16.64 21.59 -14.68
C ASN A 127 -16.49 21.17 -13.22
N LYS A 128 -15.62 21.87 -12.49
CA LYS A 128 -15.34 21.59 -11.08
C LYS A 128 -16.58 21.71 -10.18
N ASP A 129 -17.54 22.58 -10.46
CA ASP A 129 -18.68 22.83 -9.57
C ASP A 129 -19.72 21.71 -9.66
N SER A 130 -20.01 21.27 -10.88
CA SER A 130 -20.98 20.21 -11.16
C SER A 130 -20.36 18.82 -11.23
N LEU A 131 -19.02 18.75 -11.23
CA LEU A 131 -18.23 17.52 -11.41
C LEU A 131 -18.60 16.79 -12.71
N THR A 132 -18.91 17.55 -13.75
CA THR A 132 -19.27 17.02 -15.07
C THR A 132 -18.13 17.24 -16.05
N LEU A 133 -17.80 16.21 -16.80
CA LEU A 133 -16.90 16.27 -17.94
C LEU A 133 -17.73 16.45 -19.22
N SER A 134 -17.40 17.44 -20.03
CA SER A 134 -17.96 17.61 -21.38
C SER A 134 -16.83 17.49 -22.39
N ILE A 135 -16.94 16.53 -23.31
CA ILE A 135 -16.00 16.36 -24.42
C ILE A 135 -16.76 16.57 -25.72
N LYS A 136 -16.30 17.51 -26.54
CA LYS A 136 -16.91 17.89 -27.82
C LYS A 136 -15.95 17.62 -28.95
N HIS A 137 -16.42 16.86 -29.93
CA HIS A 137 -15.73 16.64 -31.20
C HIS A 137 -16.51 17.40 -32.28
N HIS A 138 -15.85 18.34 -32.94
CA HIS A 138 -16.43 19.12 -34.04
C HIS A 138 -15.93 18.60 -35.38
N ASN A 139 -16.87 18.11 -36.19
CA ASN A 139 -16.63 17.72 -37.57
C ASN A 139 -17.07 18.87 -38.49
N ILE A 140 -16.11 19.57 -39.10
CA ILE A 140 -16.37 20.77 -39.90
C ILE A 140 -17.01 20.40 -41.24
N SER A 141 -18.17 20.98 -41.54
CA SER A 141 -18.87 20.80 -42.82
C SER A 141 -18.69 21.96 -43.77
N SER A 142 -18.74 23.20 -43.28
CA SER A 142 -18.66 24.42 -44.10
C SER A 142 -18.13 25.60 -43.31
N PHE A 143 -17.60 26.60 -44.02
CA PHE A 143 -17.15 27.87 -43.46
C PHE A 143 -18.11 28.98 -43.91
N SER A 144 -18.51 29.82 -42.97
CA SER A 144 -19.33 31.00 -43.23
C SER A 144 -18.66 32.24 -42.65
N THR A 145 -18.84 33.37 -43.33
CA THR A 145 -18.47 34.68 -42.80
C THR A 145 -19.73 35.49 -42.55
N VAL A 146 -19.79 36.11 -41.38
CA VAL A 146 -20.88 36.99 -40.97
C VAL A 146 -20.30 38.40 -40.79
N LEU A 147 -20.75 39.32 -41.63
CA LEU A 147 -20.47 40.74 -41.49
C LEU A 147 -21.40 41.33 -40.43
N SER A 148 -20.83 41.85 -39.35
CA SER A 148 -21.57 42.60 -38.33
C SER A 148 -21.78 44.06 -38.76
N ASP A 149 -22.79 44.73 -38.19
CA ASP A 149 -23.22 46.10 -38.51
C ASP A 149 -22.09 47.15 -38.43
N HIS A 150 -21.01 46.86 -37.69
CA HIS A 150 -19.83 47.70 -37.56
C HIS A 150 -18.71 47.40 -38.58
N ASN A 151 -19.00 46.66 -39.65
CA ASN A 151 -18.03 46.24 -40.66
C ASN A 151 -16.95 45.29 -40.10
N THR A 152 -17.18 44.69 -38.94
CA THR A 152 -16.34 43.64 -38.37
C THR A 152 -16.75 42.30 -38.96
N LYS A 153 -15.80 41.60 -39.56
CA LYS A 153 -15.99 40.24 -40.07
C LYS A 153 -15.84 39.26 -38.91
N SER A 154 -16.85 38.44 -38.68
CA SER A 154 -16.76 37.26 -37.82
C SER A 154 -16.78 36.01 -38.69
N TYR A 155 -15.90 35.06 -38.39
CA TYR A 155 -15.80 33.81 -39.12
C TYR A 155 -16.39 32.71 -38.25
N GLN A 156 -17.17 31.83 -38.86
CA GLN A 156 -17.78 30.70 -38.18
C GLN A 156 -17.64 29.45 -39.06
N ALA A 157 -17.51 28.28 -38.43
CA ALA A 157 -17.67 27.00 -39.11
C ALA A 157 -18.99 26.38 -38.70
N ASP A 158 -19.76 25.90 -39.67
CA ASP A 158 -20.84 24.96 -39.41
C ASP A 158 -20.22 23.59 -39.17
N VAL A 159 -20.59 22.98 -38.05
CA VAL A 159 -20.01 21.72 -37.59
C VAL A 159 -21.10 20.78 -37.12
N GLU A 160 -20.89 19.49 -37.37
CA GLU A 160 -21.57 18.44 -36.64
C GLU A 160 -20.79 18.18 -35.34
N THR A 161 -21.40 18.49 -34.20
CA THR A 161 -20.81 18.31 -32.89
C THR A 161 -21.28 16.99 -32.29
N THR A 162 -20.34 16.13 -31.92
CA THR A 162 -20.60 15.00 -31.03
C THR A 162 -20.13 15.38 -29.63
N GLU A 163 -21.07 15.44 -28.68
CA GLU A 163 -20.81 15.77 -27.29
C GLU A 163 -21.02 14.55 -26.38
N LEU A 164 -19.99 14.22 -25.60
CA LEU A 164 -20.03 13.25 -24.51
C LEU A 164 -20.08 14.01 -23.19
N VAL A 165 -21.19 13.92 -22.47
CA VAL A 165 -21.37 14.53 -21.15
C VAL A 165 -21.35 13.44 -20.09
N CYS A 166 -20.33 13.44 -19.24
CA CYS A 166 -20.19 12.47 -18.16
C CYS A 166 -20.49 13.10 -16.79
N GLY A 167 -21.47 12.54 -16.09
CA GLY A 167 -21.81 12.89 -14.72
C GLY A 167 -21.30 11.86 -13.71
N PRO A 168 -21.07 12.25 -12.44
CA PRO A 168 -20.48 11.37 -11.45
C PRO A 168 -21.52 10.46 -10.77
N LYS A 169 -21.10 9.24 -10.48
CA LYS A 169 -21.82 8.22 -9.70
C LYS A 169 -20.93 7.76 -8.54
N SER A 170 -21.55 7.36 -7.44
CA SER A 170 -20.88 6.68 -6.34
C SER A 170 -21.23 5.21 -6.39
N VAL A 171 -20.23 4.33 -6.42
CA VAL A 171 -20.43 2.88 -6.46
C VAL A 171 -19.66 2.21 -5.34
N LEU A 172 -20.09 1.02 -4.95
CA LEU A 172 -19.41 0.17 -4.00
C LEU A 172 -18.44 -0.77 -4.73
N TYR A 173 -17.14 -0.63 -4.44
CA TYR A 173 -16.08 -1.50 -4.96
C TYR A 173 -15.87 -2.68 -4.00
N ASN A 174 -15.88 -3.88 -4.55
CA ASN A 174 -15.51 -5.12 -3.89
C ASN A 174 -14.18 -5.58 -4.48
N VAL A 175 -13.07 -5.27 -3.82
CA VAL A 175 -11.72 -5.52 -4.33
C VAL A 175 -11.14 -6.76 -3.66
N HIS A 176 -10.72 -7.73 -4.45
CA HIS A 176 -9.99 -8.91 -4.03
C HIS A 176 -8.53 -8.79 -4.45
N VAL A 177 -7.64 -8.63 -3.46
CA VAL A 177 -6.20 -8.50 -3.69
C VAL A 177 -5.53 -9.83 -3.34
N SER A 178 -4.70 -10.32 -4.25
CA SER A 178 -3.94 -11.56 -4.07
C SER A 178 -2.47 -11.38 -4.44
N PHE A 179 -1.58 -12.13 -3.78
CA PHE A 179 -0.13 -12.07 -4.01
C PHE A 179 0.45 -13.43 -4.41
N PRO A 180 0.01 -14.06 -5.52
CA PRO A 180 0.60 -15.30 -5.99
C PRO A 180 2.11 -15.12 -6.25
N ARG A 181 2.95 -15.86 -5.51
CA ARG A 181 4.43 -15.74 -5.60
C ARG A 181 4.95 -14.31 -5.41
N GLY A 182 4.26 -13.50 -4.59
CA GLY A 182 4.67 -12.13 -4.28
C GLY A 182 4.29 -11.07 -5.31
N VAL A 183 3.66 -11.44 -6.44
CA VAL A 183 3.19 -10.48 -7.45
C VAL A 183 1.76 -10.06 -7.13
N GLN A 184 1.50 -8.75 -7.05
CA GLN A 184 0.16 -8.22 -6.81
C GLN A 184 -0.77 -8.52 -7.99
N LYS A 185 -1.92 -9.13 -7.69
CA LYS A 185 -3.04 -9.28 -8.62
C LYS A 185 -4.31 -8.76 -7.95
N ILE A 186 -4.94 -7.79 -8.60
CA ILE A 186 -6.17 -7.15 -8.13
C ILE A 186 -7.32 -7.59 -9.05
N GLU A 187 -8.39 -8.08 -8.45
CA GLU A 187 -9.68 -8.33 -9.09
C GLU A 187 -10.72 -7.47 -8.37
N TYR A 188 -11.65 -6.85 -9.10
CA TYR A 188 -12.66 -6.00 -8.47
C TYR A 188 -14.03 -6.22 -9.10
N GLY A 189 -15.07 -6.02 -8.29
CA GLY A 189 -16.45 -5.93 -8.72
C GLY A 189 -17.07 -4.60 -8.29
N ILE A 190 -18.05 -4.13 -9.05
CA ILE A 190 -18.77 -2.88 -8.77
C ILE A 190 -20.24 -3.22 -8.51
N SER A 191 -20.82 -2.62 -7.46
CA SER A 191 -22.23 -2.78 -7.09
C SER A 191 -22.80 -1.50 -6.49
N ASP A 192 -24.12 -1.46 -6.23
CA ASP A 192 -24.79 -0.40 -5.48
C ASP A 192 -24.47 1.04 -5.98
N GLU A 193 -24.89 1.29 -7.21
CA GLU A 193 -24.77 2.58 -7.86
C GLU A 193 -25.74 3.60 -7.26
N ASN A 194 -25.20 4.69 -6.74
CA ASN A 194 -25.93 5.82 -6.22
C ASN A 194 -25.49 7.13 -6.90
N ALA A 195 -26.35 8.13 -6.88
CA ALA A 195 -25.95 9.47 -7.29
C ALA A 195 -24.87 9.99 -6.32
N LEU A 196 -23.77 10.51 -6.85
CA LEU A 196 -22.78 11.16 -6.01
C LEU A 196 -23.38 12.46 -5.46
N LEU A 197 -23.22 12.70 -4.16
CA LEU A 197 -23.64 13.94 -3.53
C LEU A 197 -23.02 15.12 -4.28
N LYS A 198 -23.87 16.06 -4.73
CA LYS A 198 -23.41 17.31 -5.36
C LYS A 198 -22.52 18.08 -4.39
N LYS A 199 -21.60 18.89 -4.91
CA LYS A 199 -20.81 19.82 -4.09
C LYS A 199 -21.76 20.64 -3.22
N TRP A 200 -21.56 20.56 -1.91
CA TRP A 200 -22.47 21.16 -0.94
C TRP A 200 -22.45 22.68 -1.13
N LYS A 201 -23.64 23.28 -1.16
CA LYS A 201 -23.84 24.73 -1.06
C LYS A 201 -24.83 24.99 0.07
N GLU A 202 -24.39 24.81 1.31
CA GLU A 202 -25.13 25.32 2.46
C GLU A 202 -24.27 26.36 3.18
N ALA A 203 -24.58 27.62 2.88
CA ALA A 203 -24.13 28.80 3.59
C ALA A 203 -25.18 29.17 4.64
N ALA A 204 -24.79 29.22 5.91
CA ALA A 204 -25.48 30.01 6.91
C ALA A 204 -24.52 31.08 7.42
N ASP A 205 -24.80 32.30 6.97
CA ASP A 205 -24.28 33.63 7.32
C ASP A 205 -22.80 33.78 7.67
N VAL A 206 -21.98 34.16 6.67
CA VAL A 206 -21.22 35.43 6.66
C VAL A 206 -20.88 35.76 5.19
N ASN A 207 -21.50 36.84 4.69
CA ASN A 207 -21.08 37.52 3.46
C ASN A 207 -19.59 37.87 3.54
N LEU A 208 -18.80 37.57 2.51
CA LEU A 208 -17.73 38.42 1.99
C LEU A 208 -17.09 37.74 0.74
N TRP A 209 -17.33 38.36 -0.42
CA TRP A 209 -16.74 38.11 -1.76
C TRP A 209 -17.39 37.00 -2.61
N SER A 210 -18.36 37.42 -3.41
CA SER A 210 -18.95 36.72 -4.54
C SER A 210 -17.90 36.29 -5.59
N ASN A 211 -18.06 35.06 -6.11
CA ASN A 211 -17.39 34.43 -7.28
C ASN A 211 -16.32 33.35 -7.00
N SER A 212 -16.25 32.78 -5.79
CA SER A 212 -15.25 31.76 -5.48
C SER A 212 -15.77 30.33 -5.62
N SER A 213 -15.09 29.51 -6.42
CA SER A 213 -15.41 28.12 -6.81
C SER A 213 -15.18 27.06 -5.72
N TRP A 214 -15.33 27.41 -4.44
CA TRP A 214 -15.15 26.48 -3.31
C TRP A 214 -16.49 26.02 -2.74
N ALA A 215 -16.54 24.77 -2.28
CA ALA A 215 -17.64 24.26 -1.49
C ALA A 215 -17.26 24.40 -0.01
N THR A 216 -17.96 25.26 0.74
CA THR A 216 -17.82 25.35 2.20
C THR A 216 -19.03 24.83 2.92
N MET A 217 -18.78 24.21 4.07
CA MET A 217 -19.78 23.99 5.10
C MET A 217 -19.50 24.97 6.25
N SER A 218 -20.47 25.80 6.66
CA SER A 218 -20.37 26.64 7.86
C SER A 218 -21.39 26.20 8.92
N LEU A 219 -21.00 26.25 10.20
CA LEU A 219 -21.93 26.09 11.32
C LEU A 219 -21.82 27.26 12.28
N THR A 220 -22.95 27.93 12.54
CA THR A 220 -23.11 28.86 13.66
C THR A 220 -23.22 28.06 14.95
N LEU A 221 -22.39 28.35 15.96
CA LEU A 221 -22.33 27.58 17.21
C LEU A 221 -23.27 28.17 18.30
N PRO A 222 -24.47 27.62 18.59
CA PRO A 222 -25.11 27.80 19.89
C PRO A 222 -24.59 26.72 20.86
N ALA A 223 -24.15 27.12 22.06
CA ALA A 223 -23.58 26.26 23.11
C ALA A 223 -22.46 25.30 22.63
N GLN A 224 -21.20 25.68 22.92
CA GLN A 224 -19.94 25.07 22.43
C GLN A 224 -19.89 23.54 22.28
N GLN A 225 -20.55 22.75 23.13
CA GLN A 225 -20.46 21.28 23.09
C GLN A 225 -21.39 20.57 22.10
N GLN A 226 -22.57 21.11 21.80
CA GLN A 226 -23.49 20.45 20.86
C GLN A 226 -23.06 20.73 19.42
N ALA A 227 -22.71 21.98 19.14
CA ALA A 227 -22.30 22.40 17.80
C ALA A 227 -20.96 21.76 17.36
N ALA A 228 -20.06 21.42 18.31
CA ALA A 228 -18.86 20.62 18.01
C ALA A 228 -19.19 19.17 17.61
N ARG A 229 -20.18 18.54 18.26
CA ARG A 229 -20.65 17.19 17.88
C ARG A 229 -21.32 17.20 16.51
N ASP A 230 -22.17 18.19 16.26
CA ASP A 230 -22.87 18.33 14.98
C ASP A 230 -21.87 18.61 13.84
N PHE A 231 -20.83 19.42 14.09
CA PHE A 231 -19.73 19.63 13.13
C PHE A 231 -18.98 18.33 12.84
N ASN A 232 -18.57 17.59 13.87
CA ASN A 232 -17.88 16.32 13.69
C ASN A 232 -18.73 15.31 12.90
N GLN A 233 -20.02 15.21 13.20
CA GLN A 233 -20.92 14.31 12.47
C GLN A 233 -21.02 14.71 10.99
N LYS A 234 -21.24 15.99 10.69
CA LYS A 234 -21.28 16.46 9.30
C LYS A 234 -19.95 16.26 8.57
N MET A 235 -18.81 16.39 9.26
CA MET A 235 -17.50 16.09 8.70
C MET A 235 -17.33 14.61 8.39
N ILE A 236 -17.78 13.72 9.28
CA ILE A 236 -17.80 12.27 9.05
C ILE A 236 -18.62 11.94 7.80
N ASP A 237 -19.79 12.59 7.64
CA ASP A 237 -20.66 12.36 6.50
C ASP A 237 -20.10 12.95 5.19
N ALA A 238 -19.38 14.07 5.24
CA ALA A 238 -18.88 14.78 4.07
C ALA A 238 -17.55 14.22 3.53
N LEU A 239 -16.68 13.70 4.39
CA LEU A 239 -15.32 13.31 4.02
C LEU A 239 -15.25 12.20 2.96
N PRO A 240 -16.09 11.16 2.98
CA PRO A 240 -16.15 10.17 1.90
C PRO A 240 -16.53 10.79 0.55
N ALA A 241 -17.39 11.81 0.54
CA ALA A 241 -17.75 12.53 -0.68
C ALA A 241 -16.58 13.38 -1.18
N PHE A 242 -15.84 14.06 -0.30
CA PHE A 242 -14.65 14.83 -0.68
C PHE A 242 -13.55 13.98 -1.28
N ASN A 243 -13.34 12.77 -0.76
CA ASN A 243 -12.36 11.84 -1.33
C ASN A 243 -12.79 11.38 -2.73
N GLN A 244 -14.10 11.16 -2.97
CA GLN A 244 -14.61 10.85 -4.31
C GLN A 244 -14.50 12.04 -5.26
N TRP A 245 -14.75 13.27 -4.80
CA TRP A 245 -14.54 14.48 -5.59
C TRP A 245 -13.06 14.71 -5.91
N ALA A 246 -12.15 14.41 -4.97
CA ALA A 246 -10.71 14.50 -5.20
C ALA A 246 -10.26 13.56 -6.32
N LEU A 247 -10.76 12.32 -6.33
CA LEU A 247 -10.48 11.35 -7.40
C LEU A 247 -11.00 11.84 -8.76
N LEU A 248 -12.23 12.36 -8.80
CA LEU A 248 -12.82 12.92 -10.01
C LEU A 248 -12.07 14.16 -10.50
N ASP A 249 -11.77 15.11 -9.62
CA ASP A 249 -11.02 16.32 -9.96
C ASP A 249 -9.58 15.97 -10.39
N ALA A 250 -8.96 14.94 -9.81
CA ALA A 250 -7.62 14.48 -10.21
C ALA A 250 -7.59 13.95 -11.65
N LEU A 251 -8.62 13.20 -12.07
CA LEU A 251 -8.77 12.77 -13.46
C LEU A 251 -9.23 13.92 -14.37
N GLY A 252 -10.33 14.58 -14.01
CA GLY A 252 -10.97 15.62 -14.82
C GLY A 252 -10.05 16.79 -15.13
N SER A 253 -9.23 17.23 -14.17
CA SER A 253 -8.25 18.30 -14.40
C SER A 253 -7.14 17.92 -15.39
N LEU A 254 -6.87 16.63 -15.58
CA LEU A 254 -5.89 16.14 -16.57
C LEU A 254 -6.52 15.93 -17.95
N LEU A 255 -7.85 15.85 -18.02
CA LEU A 255 -8.60 15.75 -19.28
C LEU A 255 -8.92 17.11 -19.89
N ASP A 256 -8.79 18.19 -19.14
CA ASP A 256 -9.07 19.56 -19.59
C ASP A 256 -8.09 19.97 -20.69
N GLY A 257 -8.61 20.41 -21.83
CA GLY A 257 -7.78 20.80 -22.96
C GLY A 257 -8.58 21.02 -24.24
N GLU A 258 -8.03 21.84 -25.12
CA GLU A 258 -8.59 22.13 -26.43
C GLU A 258 -7.54 21.90 -27.52
N TYR A 259 -8.01 21.53 -28.70
CA TYR A 259 -7.17 21.39 -29.87
C TYR A 259 -7.79 22.18 -31.02
N HIS A 260 -6.97 23.05 -31.61
CA HIS A 260 -7.36 23.93 -32.70
C HIS A 260 -6.88 23.37 -34.04
N GLU A 261 -7.76 23.36 -35.04
CA GLU A 261 -7.38 23.07 -36.42
C GLU A 261 -7.24 24.39 -37.19
N VAL A 262 -6.12 24.54 -37.89
CA VAL A 262 -5.82 25.71 -38.71
C VAL A 262 -6.07 25.37 -40.18
N SER A 263 -6.82 26.21 -40.87
CA SER A 263 -7.06 26.15 -42.30
C SER A 263 -6.41 27.35 -42.99
N ALA A 264 -5.57 27.11 -44.00
CA ALA A 264 -4.99 28.16 -44.82
C ALA A 264 -5.89 28.46 -46.04
N ASN A 265 -6.08 29.74 -46.31
CA ASN A 265 -6.98 30.19 -47.36
C ASN A 265 -6.39 29.95 -48.77
N HIS A 266 -7.08 29.17 -49.60
CA HIS A 266 -6.72 28.97 -51.01
C HIS A 266 -7.88 29.17 -52.00
N GLY A 267 -9.09 29.58 -51.56
CA GLY A 267 -10.30 29.58 -52.40
C GLY A 267 -11.07 30.91 -52.47
N SER A 268 -11.80 31.12 -53.57
CA SER A 268 -12.73 32.25 -53.74
C SER A 268 -14.08 31.98 -53.08
N CYS A 269 -14.59 32.90 -52.26
CA CYS A 269 -15.90 32.76 -51.60
C CYS A 269 -17.06 33.26 -52.48
N ILE A 270 -18.21 32.60 -52.42
CA ILE A 270 -19.44 33.00 -53.10
C ILE A 270 -20.29 33.86 -52.16
N ARG A 271 -20.59 35.09 -52.57
CA ARG A 271 -21.38 36.03 -51.78
C ARG A 271 -22.88 35.79 -52.00
N ARG A 272 -23.63 35.50 -50.93
CA ARG A 272 -25.09 35.42 -50.92
C ARG A 272 -25.65 36.55 -50.05
N THR A 273 -26.64 37.26 -50.56
CA THR A 273 -27.37 38.27 -49.78
C THR A 273 -28.70 37.69 -49.39
N ASN A 274 -28.99 37.62 -48.09
CA ASN A 274 -30.30 37.23 -47.61
C ASN A 274 -31.30 38.38 -47.91
N PRO A 275 -32.32 38.13 -48.74
CA PRO A 275 -33.25 39.17 -49.17
C PRO A 275 -34.17 39.70 -48.05
N GLU A 276 -34.33 38.99 -46.93
CA GLU A 276 -35.27 39.37 -45.87
C GLU A 276 -34.66 40.33 -44.83
N ASN A 277 -33.37 40.20 -44.55
CA ASN A 277 -32.68 40.97 -43.53
C ASN A 277 -31.47 41.77 -44.07
N GLY A 278 -31.16 41.66 -45.36
CA GLY A 278 -30.04 42.35 -46.00
C GLY A 278 -28.66 41.85 -45.57
N ILE A 279 -28.59 40.79 -44.75
CA ILE A 279 -27.33 40.22 -44.28
C ILE A 279 -26.63 39.53 -45.46
N VAL A 280 -25.36 39.89 -45.66
CA VAL A 280 -24.49 39.28 -46.67
C VAL A 280 -23.71 38.16 -46.00
N THR A 281 -23.91 36.92 -46.45
CA THR A 281 -23.11 35.76 -46.08
C THR A 281 -22.16 35.40 -47.22
N GLU A 282 -20.88 35.18 -46.93
CA GLU A 282 -19.95 34.61 -47.92
C GLU A 282 -19.76 33.12 -47.61
N ASP A 283 -20.11 32.29 -48.58
CA ASP A 283 -20.06 30.83 -48.54
C ASP A 283 -18.75 30.39 -49.22
N CYS A 284 -17.83 29.85 -48.42
CA CYS A 284 -16.47 29.57 -48.83
C CYS A 284 -16.24 28.05 -48.96
N ALA A 285 -16.97 27.42 -49.88
CA ALA A 285 -16.99 25.96 -50.04
C ALA A 285 -15.65 25.31 -50.45
N ASP A 286 -14.70 26.09 -51.00
CA ASP A 286 -13.40 25.61 -51.52
C ASP A 286 -12.21 25.82 -50.56
N TRP A 287 -12.47 26.02 -49.26
CA TRP A 287 -11.41 26.07 -48.27
C TRP A 287 -10.90 24.65 -47.99
N GLY A 288 -9.91 24.23 -48.77
CA GLY A 288 -9.20 23.00 -48.50
C GLY A 288 -8.56 23.07 -47.11
N LEU A 289 -8.87 22.10 -46.24
CA LEU A 289 -8.24 21.95 -44.93
C LEU A 289 -6.76 21.55 -45.13
N THR A 290 -5.89 22.52 -45.42
CA THR A 290 -4.44 22.32 -45.38
C THR A 290 -4.01 22.27 -43.93
N ARG A 291 -3.86 21.04 -43.41
CA ARG A 291 -3.32 20.80 -42.07
C ARG A 291 -1.87 21.29 -41.99
N SER A 292 -1.64 22.44 -41.37
CA SER A 292 -0.31 22.83 -40.91
C SER A 292 -0.03 22.10 -39.61
N CYS A 293 0.82 21.08 -39.64
CA CYS A 293 1.19 20.32 -38.45
C CYS A 293 2.58 20.72 -38.01
N PRO A 294 2.76 21.25 -36.80
CA PRO A 294 4.09 21.48 -36.27
C PRO A 294 4.73 20.12 -36.00
N THR A 295 5.70 19.72 -36.82
CA THR A 295 6.30 18.38 -36.80
C THR A 295 7.13 18.08 -35.54
N ASN A 296 7.24 19.03 -34.59
CA ASN A 296 8.14 18.96 -33.44
C ASN A 296 7.50 19.44 -32.12
N LEU A 297 6.24 19.06 -31.85
CA LEU A 297 5.64 19.38 -30.55
C LEU A 297 6.07 18.38 -29.48
N PRO A 298 6.59 18.84 -28.32
CA PRO A 298 6.90 17.95 -27.21
C PRO A 298 5.63 17.24 -26.72
N PRO A 299 5.75 16.00 -26.19
CA PRO A 299 4.67 15.36 -25.45
C PRO A 299 4.31 16.27 -24.27
N ASN A 300 3.04 16.67 -24.16
CA ASN A 300 2.49 17.71 -23.25
C ASN A 300 2.56 19.17 -23.74
N SER A 301 2.79 19.44 -25.03
CA SER A 301 2.44 20.75 -25.58
C SER A 301 0.93 21.00 -25.37
N PRO A 302 0.49 22.22 -24.98
CA PRO A 302 -0.93 22.57 -25.01
C PRO A 302 -1.58 22.30 -26.38
N GLU A 303 -0.78 22.20 -27.45
CA GLU A 303 -1.21 21.89 -28.81
C GLU A 303 -1.45 20.39 -29.08
N ALA A 304 -1.26 19.49 -28.10
CA ALA A 304 -1.50 18.04 -28.25
C ALA A 304 -2.11 17.44 -26.96
N PRO A 305 -3.36 17.81 -26.61
CA PRO A 305 -4.00 17.34 -25.40
C PRO A 305 -4.10 15.81 -25.40
N LEU A 306 -3.76 15.16 -24.26
CA LEU A 306 -3.86 13.71 -24.08
C LEU A 306 -3.01 12.83 -25.00
N ARG A 307 -2.05 13.39 -25.75
CA ARG A 307 -1.10 12.61 -26.53
C ARG A 307 -0.19 11.77 -25.62
N GLY A 308 0.07 10.53 -26.02
CA GLY A 308 0.90 9.57 -25.27
C GLY A 308 0.20 8.96 -24.06
N THR A 309 -1.09 9.27 -23.85
CA THR A 309 -1.89 8.71 -22.76
C THR A 309 -2.62 7.44 -23.18
N VAL A 310 -3.17 6.72 -22.21
CA VAL A 310 -4.01 5.53 -22.42
C VAL A 310 -5.17 5.74 -23.39
N PHE A 311 -5.63 6.99 -23.53
CA PHE A 311 -6.71 7.37 -24.45
C PHE A 311 -6.28 7.33 -25.92
N GLU A 312 -4.98 7.29 -26.21
CA GLU A 312 -4.43 7.09 -27.56
C GLU A 312 -4.10 5.59 -27.75
N PRO A 313 -4.90 4.83 -28.53
CA PRO A 313 -4.65 3.40 -28.76
C PRO A 313 -3.34 3.15 -29.51
N ALA A 314 -2.92 4.10 -30.33
CA ALA A 314 -1.71 4.03 -31.17
C ALA A 314 -0.43 4.51 -30.46
N ARG A 315 -0.47 4.84 -29.16
CA ARG A 315 0.68 5.43 -28.44
C ARG A 315 1.98 4.61 -28.47
N PHE A 316 1.90 3.31 -28.75
CA PHE A 316 3.06 2.41 -28.82
C PHE A 316 3.38 1.91 -30.23
N THR A 317 2.71 2.40 -31.28
CA THR A 317 3.03 1.98 -32.65
C THR A 317 4.24 2.76 -33.18
N PRO A 318 5.40 2.11 -33.40
CA PRO A 318 6.64 2.77 -33.80
C PRO A 318 6.66 3.26 -35.26
N ASP A 319 5.70 2.81 -36.09
CA ASP A 319 5.74 2.93 -37.55
C ASP A 319 4.73 3.91 -38.16
N SER A 320 4.01 4.69 -37.35
CA SER A 320 3.24 5.80 -37.92
C SER A 320 4.16 7.01 -38.03
N PRO A 321 4.58 7.44 -39.24
CA PRO A 321 5.02 8.80 -39.42
C PRO A 321 3.80 9.69 -39.17
N GLN A 322 3.46 9.94 -37.91
CA GLN A 322 2.42 10.89 -37.55
C GLN A 322 2.94 12.28 -37.90
N VAL A 323 2.71 12.66 -39.14
CA VAL A 323 2.95 14.02 -39.62
C VAL A 323 1.99 14.99 -38.91
N CYS A 324 0.88 14.51 -38.32
CA CYS A 324 -0.13 15.31 -37.61
C CYS A 324 -0.86 14.49 -36.53
N TYR A 325 -0.97 15.02 -35.32
CA TYR A 325 -1.83 14.50 -34.25
C TYR A 325 -3.24 15.06 -34.42
N ASP A 326 -4.27 14.22 -34.60
CA ASP A 326 -5.69 14.63 -34.66
C ASP A 326 -6.51 13.93 -33.55
N PRO A 327 -6.83 14.63 -32.45
CA PRO A 327 -7.50 14.02 -31.31
C PRO A 327 -8.88 13.46 -31.64
N ARG A 328 -9.57 13.94 -32.69
CA ARG A 328 -10.89 13.45 -33.08
C ARG A 328 -10.88 12.01 -33.59
N LYS A 329 -9.75 11.57 -34.14
CA LYS A 329 -9.57 10.23 -34.74
C LYS A 329 -8.68 9.33 -33.90
N GLU A 330 -7.73 9.93 -33.19
CA GLU A 330 -6.68 9.21 -32.47
C GLU A 330 -7.03 8.95 -31.01
N LEU A 331 -7.90 9.77 -30.40
CA LEU A 331 -8.35 9.55 -29.03
C LEU A 331 -9.61 8.69 -28.99
N ASN A 332 -9.62 7.74 -28.05
CA ASN A 332 -10.75 6.90 -27.73
C ASN A 332 -11.25 7.22 -26.31
N LEU A 333 -12.10 8.24 -26.21
CA LEU A 333 -12.73 8.69 -24.97
C LEU A 333 -14.14 8.12 -24.88
N THR A 334 -14.28 6.95 -24.25
CA THR A 334 -15.58 6.30 -24.00
C THR A 334 -15.82 6.16 -22.51
N GLU A 335 -17.09 6.00 -22.09
CA GLU A 335 -17.45 5.72 -20.69
C GLU A 335 -16.61 4.58 -20.11
N ALA A 336 -16.43 3.49 -20.88
CA ALA A 336 -15.67 2.33 -20.44
C ALA A 336 -14.19 2.65 -20.15
N ILE A 337 -13.51 3.36 -21.05
CA ILE A 337 -12.08 3.70 -20.87
C ILE A 337 -11.90 4.73 -19.76
N LEU A 338 -12.78 5.73 -19.68
CA LEU A 338 -12.76 6.72 -18.60
C LEU A 338 -12.93 6.06 -17.23
N ASN A 339 -13.84 5.09 -17.12
CA ASN A 339 -14.08 4.34 -15.90
C ASN A 339 -12.96 3.34 -15.56
N ASP A 340 -12.33 2.71 -16.55
CA ASP A 340 -11.16 1.85 -16.33
C ASP A 340 -10.01 2.66 -15.73
N VAL A 341 -9.70 3.81 -16.32
CA VAL A 341 -8.67 4.73 -15.83
C VAL A 341 -9.03 5.26 -14.45
N LEU A 342 -10.26 5.73 -14.24
CA LEU A 342 -10.71 6.21 -12.93
C LEU A 342 -10.64 5.13 -11.86
N THR A 343 -10.95 3.88 -12.20
CA THR A 343 -10.81 2.72 -11.30
C THR A 343 -9.34 2.48 -10.96
N ASN A 344 -8.46 2.50 -11.96
CA ASN A 344 -7.03 2.32 -11.74
C ASN A 344 -6.43 3.44 -10.88
N ILE A 345 -6.88 4.69 -11.04
CA ILE A 345 -6.53 5.82 -10.17
C ILE A 345 -7.05 5.59 -8.76
N THR A 346 -8.30 5.16 -8.62
CA THR A 346 -8.95 4.91 -7.33
C THR A 346 -8.25 3.81 -6.54
N LEU A 347 -7.92 2.69 -7.20
CA LEU A 347 -7.16 1.60 -6.59
C LEU A 347 -5.73 2.03 -6.24
N SER A 348 -5.10 2.83 -7.10
CA SER A 348 -3.76 3.37 -6.86
C SER A 348 -3.72 4.42 -5.75
N ALA A 349 -4.82 5.15 -5.52
CA ALA A 349 -4.89 6.13 -4.43
C ALA A 349 -4.78 5.47 -3.05
N ILE A 350 -5.14 4.19 -2.92
CA ILE A 350 -4.90 3.39 -1.71
C ILE A 350 -3.39 3.29 -1.43
N SER A 351 -2.54 3.33 -2.47
CA SER A 351 -1.10 3.27 -2.27
C SER A 351 -0.51 4.48 -1.57
N LEU A 352 -1.26 5.60 -1.50
CA LEU A 352 -0.85 6.80 -0.79
C LEU A 352 -0.89 6.64 0.73
N GLY A 353 -1.46 5.55 1.26
CA GLY A 353 -1.43 5.28 2.69
C GLY A 353 -2.19 6.32 3.51
N THR A 354 -3.20 6.98 2.93
CA THR A 354 -3.97 8.01 3.62
C THR A 354 -4.78 7.38 4.75
N TRP A 355 -5.57 6.36 4.44
CA TRP A 355 -6.40 5.69 5.44
C TRP A 355 -5.92 4.28 5.75
N TRP A 356 -6.20 3.83 6.98
CA TRP A 356 -5.80 2.52 7.50
C TRP A 356 -6.96 1.85 8.23
N ASP A 357 -7.12 0.54 8.03
CA ASP A 357 -8.12 -0.28 8.72
C ASP A 357 -7.59 -1.69 9.00
N GLU A 358 -8.14 -2.37 10.00
CA GLU A 358 -7.81 -3.75 10.35
C GLU A 358 -8.61 -4.72 9.47
N ILE A 359 -7.90 -5.45 8.61
CA ILE A 359 -8.50 -6.35 7.62
C ILE A 359 -7.97 -7.76 7.84
N GLU A 360 -8.86 -8.73 7.81
CA GLU A 360 -8.51 -10.15 7.89
C GLU A 360 -7.76 -10.59 6.63
N VAL A 361 -6.60 -11.23 6.84
CA VAL A 361 -5.72 -11.70 5.77
C VAL A 361 -5.60 -13.20 5.81
N ASN A 362 -5.93 -13.84 4.69
CA ASN A 362 -5.69 -15.26 4.51
C ASN A 362 -4.32 -15.47 3.86
N TYR A 363 -3.45 -16.26 4.47
CA TYR A 363 -2.15 -16.61 3.90
C TYR A 363 -1.97 -18.14 3.87
N THR A 364 -1.43 -18.65 2.77
CA THR A 364 -1.07 -20.07 2.67
C THR A 364 0.41 -20.24 2.99
N ARG A 365 0.71 -20.88 4.12
CA ARG A 365 2.10 -21.19 4.51
C ARG A 365 2.49 -22.57 4.02
N TYR A 366 3.44 -22.64 3.09
CA TYR A 366 4.09 -23.89 2.74
C TYR A 366 5.02 -24.30 3.89
N GLN A 367 4.74 -25.43 4.52
CA GLN A 367 5.63 -26.05 5.49
C GLN A 367 6.16 -27.35 4.90
N SER A 368 7.48 -27.50 4.90
CA SER A 368 8.12 -28.77 4.56
C SER A 368 7.74 -29.80 5.62
N THR A 369 6.76 -30.64 5.31
CA THR A 369 6.42 -31.79 6.14
C THR A 369 7.27 -32.96 5.67
N TYR A 370 8.22 -33.37 6.53
CA TYR A 370 8.97 -34.58 6.30
C TYR A 370 8.10 -35.75 6.74
N SER A 371 7.55 -36.49 5.77
CA SER A 371 6.90 -37.78 6.04
C SER A 371 7.89 -38.90 5.75
N PHE A 372 8.05 -39.82 6.69
CA PHE A 372 8.82 -41.04 6.45
C PHE A 372 7.93 -42.03 5.70
N ALA A 373 8.35 -42.46 4.51
CA ALA A 373 7.61 -43.46 3.73
C ALA A 373 7.36 -44.76 4.52
N ASN A 374 8.28 -45.11 5.42
CA ASN A 374 8.15 -46.25 6.33
C ASN A 374 8.49 -45.82 7.77
N PRO A 375 7.50 -45.45 8.60
CA PRO A 375 7.76 -45.03 9.99
C PRO A 375 8.41 -46.14 10.84
N ILE A 376 8.23 -47.40 10.43
CA ILE A 376 8.81 -48.58 11.09
C ILE A 376 10.34 -48.56 11.07
N ASN A 377 10.97 -48.07 9.99
CA ASN A 377 12.44 -48.02 9.89
C ASN A 377 13.06 -47.05 10.91
N LEU A 378 12.30 -46.05 11.36
CA LEU A 378 12.71 -45.17 12.43
C LEU A 378 12.44 -45.81 13.79
N ILE A 379 11.21 -46.26 14.04
CA ILE A 379 10.78 -46.73 15.37
C ILE A 379 11.55 -47.99 15.81
N LEU A 380 11.73 -48.94 14.90
CA LEU A 380 12.29 -50.26 15.21
C LEU A 380 13.70 -50.22 15.84
N PRO A 381 14.72 -49.53 15.28
CA PRO A 381 16.03 -49.46 15.92
C PRO A 381 16.00 -48.76 17.29
N TYR A 382 15.20 -47.69 17.46
CA TYR A 382 15.10 -47.01 18.74
C TYR A 382 14.42 -47.88 19.81
N SER A 383 13.35 -48.60 19.44
CA SER A 383 12.68 -49.54 20.35
C SER A 383 13.57 -50.71 20.74
N VAL A 384 14.35 -51.26 19.79
CA VAL A 384 15.29 -52.35 20.07
C VAL A 384 16.41 -51.88 21.01
N CYS A 385 17.02 -50.72 20.74
CA CYS A 385 18.04 -50.15 21.63
C CYS A 385 17.50 -49.89 23.04
N LEU A 386 16.27 -49.38 23.16
CA LEU A 386 15.63 -49.14 24.45
C LEU A 386 15.36 -50.45 25.21
N ALA A 387 14.88 -51.48 24.51
CA ALA A 387 14.64 -52.80 25.11
C ALA A 387 15.94 -53.45 25.60
N VAL A 388 17.02 -53.36 24.82
CA VAL A 388 18.33 -53.87 25.23
C VAL A 388 18.89 -53.09 26.42
N ALA A 389 18.79 -51.75 26.39
CA ALA A 389 19.26 -50.91 27.48
C ALA A 389 18.49 -51.16 28.79
N THR A 390 17.17 -51.34 28.71
CA THR A 390 16.34 -51.66 29.88
C THR A 390 16.64 -53.04 30.45
N ALA A 391 16.90 -54.04 29.60
CA ALA A 391 17.36 -55.35 30.06
C ALA A 391 18.69 -55.26 30.81
N PHE A 392 19.68 -54.53 30.27
CA PHE A 392 20.96 -54.32 30.95
C PHE A 392 20.79 -53.57 32.27
N ALA A 393 20.00 -52.50 32.29
CA ALA A 393 19.71 -51.76 33.51
C ALA A 393 19.06 -52.65 34.58
N ALA A 394 18.08 -53.50 34.19
CA ALA A 394 17.45 -54.44 35.10
C ALA A 394 18.46 -55.47 35.65
N THR A 395 19.34 -56.01 34.80
CA THR A 395 20.39 -56.93 35.27
C THR A 395 21.40 -56.26 36.19
N ALA A 396 21.77 -55.00 35.92
CA ALA A 396 22.66 -54.22 36.76
C ALA A 396 22.04 -53.92 38.14
N ILE A 397 20.77 -53.51 38.17
CA ILE A 397 20.01 -53.29 39.41
C ILE A 397 19.88 -54.59 40.20
N TRP A 398 19.57 -55.70 39.52
CA TRP A 398 19.44 -57.00 40.18
C TRP A 398 20.78 -57.47 40.76
N SER A 399 21.88 -57.31 40.02
CA SER A 399 23.24 -57.58 40.49
C SER A 399 23.60 -56.75 41.72
N LEU A 400 23.32 -55.43 41.70
CA LEU A 400 23.53 -54.55 42.84
C LEU A 400 22.71 -54.98 44.06
N SER A 401 21.45 -55.39 43.86
CA SER A 401 20.58 -55.85 44.95
C SER A 401 21.03 -57.18 45.58
N ARG A 402 21.59 -58.10 44.78
CA ARG A 402 22.04 -59.43 45.24
C ARG A 402 23.39 -59.39 45.91
N ASN A 403 24.30 -58.52 45.48
CA ASN A 403 25.65 -58.44 46.01
C ASN A 403 25.75 -57.64 47.31
N GLY A 404 24.69 -56.93 47.72
CA GLY A 404 24.54 -56.32 49.06
C GLY A 404 25.56 -55.23 49.40
N ILE A 405 26.47 -54.90 48.49
CA ILE A 405 27.48 -53.87 48.63
C ILE A 405 27.12 -52.79 47.60
N PRO A 406 26.62 -51.61 48.02
CA PRO A 406 26.54 -50.48 47.10
C PRO A 406 27.94 -50.24 46.55
N ALA A 407 28.07 -50.07 45.23
CA ALA A 407 29.31 -49.60 44.65
C ALA A 407 29.60 -48.24 45.27
N ALA A 408 30.40 -48.22 46.34
CA ALA A 408 30.84 -46.99 46.97
C ALA A 408 31.61 -46.20 45.92
N ASP A 409 31.17 -44.96 45.67
CA ASP A 409 31.66 -44.07 44.63
C ASP A 409 33.16 -44.18 44.39
N GLY A 410 33.54 -44.92 43.33
CA GLY A 410 34.80 -44.80 42.59
C GLY A 410 36.11 -44.57 43.37
N GLY A 411 36.19 -45.03 44.62
CA GLY A 411 37.28 -44.66 45.52
C GLY A 411 38.50 -45.54 45.32
N PHE A 412 39.67 -44.92 45.14
CA PHE A 412 41.01 -45.53 45.14
C PHE A 412 41.21 -46.65 46.20
N LEU A 413 40.46 -46.58 47.31
CA LEU A 413 40.39 -47.55 48.38
C LEU A 413 39.84 -48.95 47.99
N GLN A 414 38.88 -49.03 47.06
CA GLN A 414 38.33 -50.32 46.59
C GLN A 414 39.35 -51.08 45.72
N ILE A 415 40.15 -50.34 44.95
CA ILE A 415 41.28 -50.91 44.21
C ILE A 415 42.38 -51.31 45.20
N MET A 416 42.64 -50.49 46.24
CA MET A 416 43.64 -50.81 47.26
C MET A 416 43.30 -52.04 48.10
N THR A 417 42.04 -52.37 48.37
CA THR A 417 41.68 -53.58 49.15
C THR A 417 41.80 -54.85 48.31
N ALA A 418 41.59 -54.77 46.99
CA ALA A 418 41.69 -55.90 46.08
C ALA A 418 43.14 -56.29 45.71
N THR A 419 44.12 -55.40 45.91
CA THR A 419 45.53 -55.62 45.48
C THR A 419 46.54 -55.76 46.63
N ARG A 420 46.15 -56.28 47.81
CA ARG A 420 47.05 -56.33 48.99
C ARG A 420 47.77 -57.67 49.15
N GLY A 421 49.00 -57.59 49.66
CA GLY A 421 49.72 -58.70 50.30
C GLY A 421 49.80 -58.51 51.82
N ASN A 422 50.30 -59.53 52.52
CA ASN A 422 50.37 -59.67 53.99
C ASN A 422 51.09 -58.49 54.67
N THR A 423 50.34 -57.48 55.08
CA THR A 423 50.81 -56.19 55.65
C THR A 423 49.97 -55.78 56.85
N GLU A 424 50.48 -54.86 57.69
CA GLU A 424 49.75 -54.28 58.85
C GLU A 424 48.35 -53.76 58.46
N MET A 425 48.21 -53.26 57.23
CA MET A 425 46.94 -52.79 56.69
C MET A 425 45.90 -53.90 56.48
N GLU A 426 46.34 -55.13 56.17
CA GLU A 426 45.48 -56.32 56.10
C GLU A 426 45.07 -56.78 57.50
N ARG A 427 46.01 -56.77 58.45
CA ARG A 427 45.74 -57.12 59.85
C ARG A 427 44.69 -56.21 60.48
N LEU A 428 44.74 -54.90 60.21
CA LEU A 428 43.75 -53.94 60.70
C LEU A 428 42.39 -54.10 60.01
N VAL A 429 42.37 -54.34 58.69
CA VAL A 429 41.11 -54.54 57.94
C VAL A 429 40.41 -55.87 58.27
N LEU A 430 41.16 -56.97 58.43
CA LEU A 430 40.62 -58.27 58.83
C LEU A 430 40.14 -58.28 60.28
N ARG A 431 40.82 -57.54 61.18
CA ARG A 431 40.41 -57.42 62.58
C ARG A 431 39.07 -56.69 62.73
N GLU A 432 38.75 -55.76 61.83
CA GLU A 432 37.56 -54.92 61.92
C GLU A 432 36.37 -55.38 61.04
N ASN A 433 36.52 -56.45 60.25
CA ASN A 433 35.46 -57.07 59.41
C ASN A 433 34.60 -56.03 58.66
N LEU A 434 35.28 -55.10 57.96
CA LEU A 434 34.70 -53.88 57.42
C LEU A 434 33.72 -54.14 56.27
N THR A 435 32.45 -53.77 56.45
CA THR A 435 31.41 -53.82 55.40
C THR A 435 31.11 -52.47 54.76
N THR A 436 31.49 -51.33 55.38
CA THR A 436 31.27 -49.97 54.84
C THR A 436 32.35 -48.96 55.27
N VAL A 437 32.60 -47.95 54.44
CA VAL A 437 33.67 -46.94 54.63
C VAL A 437 33.42 -46.02 55.83
N GLU A 438 32.17 -45.83 56.21
CA GLU A 438 31.74 -44.90 57.26
C GLU A 438 32.10 -45.39 58.66
N ASN A 439 32.18 -46.72 58.87
CA ASN A 439 32.50 -47.34 60.16
C ASN A 439 34.00 -47.60 60.38
N MET A 440 34.88 -47.08 59.52
CA MET A 440 36.32 -47.22 59.72
C MET A 440 36.82 -46.34 60.87
N SER A 441 37.62 -46.97 61.74
CA SER A 441 38.43 -46.33 62.77
C SER A 441 39.22 -45.12 62.23
N GLU A 442 39.30 -44.04 63.00
CA GLU A 442 40.13 -42.85 62.68
C GLU A 442 41.60 -43.23 62.39
N GLU A 443 42.08 -44.32 62.99
CA GLU A 443 43.43 -44.86 62.79
C GLU A 443 43.66 -45.33 61.34
N LEU A 444 42.65 -45.96 60.72
CA LEU A 444 42.75 -46.42 59.33
C LEU A 444 42.62 -45.26 58.34
N LYS A 445 41.86 -44.21 58.68
CA LYS A 445 41.72 -42.98 57.88
C LYS A 445 42.99 -42.11 57.92
N ALA A 446 43.71 -42.14 59.05
CA ALA A 446 44.97 -41.41 59.22
C ALA A 446 46.19 -42.15 58.65
N LEU A 447 46.04 -43.42 58.27
CA LEU A 447 47.13 -44.25 57.76
C LEU A 447 47.67 -43.69 56.44
N ARG A 448 48.92 -43.22 56.44
CA ARG A 448 49.59 -42.78 55.23
C ARG A 448 50.11 -44.00 54.47
N VAL A 449 49.51 -44.26 53.32
CA VAL A 449 49.88 -45.38 52.47
C VAL A 449 50.72 -44.90 51.30
N ARG A 450 51.72 -45.69 50.91
CA ARG A 450 52.60 -45.41 49.79
C ARG A 450 52.67 -46.63 48.87
N TYR A 451 52.81 -46.39 47.57
CA TYR A 451 53.15 -47.44 46.61
C TYR A 451 54.68 -47.60 46.55
N GLY A 452 55.16 -48.82 46.78
CA GLY A 452 56.59 -49.11 46.82
C GLY A 452 56.90 -50.60 46.74
N GLU A 453 58.19 -50.93 46.85
CA GLU A 453 58.62 -52.30 47.09
C GLU A 453 58.35 -52.64 48.56
N LEU A 454 57.58 -53.71 48.81
CA LEU A 454 57.19 -54.11 50.17
C LEU A 454 58.38 -54.77 50.87
N VAL A 455 58.69 -54.31 52.08
CA VAL A 455 59.75 -54.86 52.92
C VAL A 455 59.11 -55.75 53.97
N GLY A 456 58.94 -57.02 53.64
CA GLY A 456 58.33 -58.02 54.50
C GLY A 456 59.03 -59.36 54.35
N GLU A 457 59.24 -60.01 55.48
CA GLU A 457 59.96 -61.26 55.72
C GLU A 457 59.73 -62.32 54.63
N ASP A 458 60.84 -62.95 54.19
CA ASP A 458 60.90 -63.98 53.15
C ASP A 458 59.80 -65.03 53.32
N VAL A 459 58.72 -64.89 52.54
CA VAL A 459 57.82 -66.01 52.30
C VAL A 459 58.60 -67.00 51.45
N VAL A 460 59.10 -68.03 52.15
CA VAL A 460 59.88 -69.16 51.63
C VAL A 460 59.40 -69.58 50.24
N GLY A 461 60.17 -69.24 49.20
CA GLY A 461 60.06 -69.87 47.88
C GLY A 461 59.82 -68.98 46.66
N ALA A 462 59.65 -67.66 46.78
CA ALA A 462 59.49 -66.78 45.60
C ALA A 462 60.43 -65.57 45.63
N ASN A 463 61.61 -65.70 45.00
CA ASN A 463 62.53 -64.58 44.74
C ASN A 463 61.95 -63.63 43.67
N GLY A 464 60.90 -62.89 44.03
CA GLY A 464 60.26 -61.88 43.19
C GLY A 464 60.04 -60.59 43.97
N ARG A 465 60.58 -59.47 43.47
CA ARG A 465 60.31 -58.14 44.02
C ARG A 465 58.80 -57.87 43.94
N THR A 466 58.13 -57.83 45.08
CA THR A 466 56.69 -57.60 45.14
C THR A 466 56.47 -56.11 45.39
N VAL A 467 55.87 -55.43 44.41
CA VAL A 467 55.49 -54.02 44.49
C VAL A 467 54.02 -53.92 44.87
N GLY A 468 53.69 -53.04 45.80
CA GLY A 468 52.34 -52.92 46.31
C GLY A 468 52.17 -51.67 47.16
N PHE A 469 50.95 -51.51 47.67
CA PHE A 469 50.62 -50.46 48.61
C PHE A 469 50.82 -50.98 50.03
N GLY A 470 51.60 -50.26 50.83
CA GLY A 470 51.85 -50.55 52.25
C GLY A 470 52.08 -49.26 53.03
N THR A 471 52.22 -49.38 54.36
CA THR A 471 52.52 -48.21 55.19
C THR A 471 53.88 -47.60 54.82
N ILE A 472 54.15 -46.36 55.26
CA ILE A 472 55.45 -45.70 55.01
C ILE A 472 56.62 -46.54 55.54
N GLU A 473 56.39 -47.33 56.59
CA GLU A 473 57.40 -48.18 57.23
C GLU A 473 57.62 -49.50 56.46
N GLU A 474 56.59 -49.99 55.78
CA GLU A 474 56.61 -51.25 55.03
C GLU A 474 56.98 -51.09 53.55
N THR A 475 57.13 -49.86 53.04
CA THR A 475 57.38 -49.60 51.61
C THR A 475 58.63 -48.76 51.34
N ILE A 476 59.54 -49.32 50.54
CA ILE A 476 60.66 -48.56 49.98
C ILE A 476 60.21 -47.91 48.67
N SER A 477 60.53 -46.62 48.53
CA SER A 477 60.27 -45.87 47.31
C SER A 477 60.97 -46.46 46.10
N LEU A 478 60.24 -46.72 45.02
CA LEU A 478 60.84 -47.17 43.77
C LEU A 478 61.78 -46.09 43.21
N ARG A 479 63.07 -46.43 43.06
CA ARG A 479 64.06 -45.53 42.46
C ARG A 479 63.68 -45.32 40.99
N LYS A 480 63.52 -44.05 40.59
CA LYS A 480 63.24 -43.67 39.19
C LYS A 480 64.35 -44.24 38.31
N ARG A 481 64.02 -45.15 37.40
CA ARG A 481 64.96 -45.65 36.38
C ARG A 481 65.33 -44.45 35.50
N LYS A 482 66.63 -44.13 35.43
CA LYS A 482 67.15 -43.06 34.57
C LYS A 482 67.01 -43.43 33.11
#